data_AF-A0A2D8XD42-F1
#
_entry.id   AF-A0A2D8XD42-F1
#
_cell.length_a   1.000
_cell.length_b   1.000
_cell.length_c   1.000
_cell.angle_alpha   90.00
_cell.angle_beta   90.00
_cell.angle_gamma   90.00
#
_symmetry.space_group_name_H-M   'P 1'
#
loop_
_entity.id
_entity.type
_entity.pdbx_description
1 polymer ?
#
loop_
_entity_poly.entity_id
_entity_poly.type
_entity_poly.pdbx_seq_one_letter_code
_entity_poly.pdbx_strand_id
1 'polypeptide(L)'
;MPCGASVDLAGAGRHDPDARPVRGLRGIGGLSSAAHSLSLAHRSDFVKAVFHDLMPSHFCRGYLIMSSAEAAPNEENDSAFLDAEPVSSSLTIIDVVLIGGLTFSLSFVFGLAYGVYLGTQGYTSQEIVGHFDLPEGQEIGMLLGLGALFIGPVLLVPIFARLRGVRLADLGFRRSDRRFYLYALLGLVFVLGVGLALERFLDASDIALLSEANDDLLASDGLPLIVSLVLAILLVPFAEELFFRAALYNAFVQYMPGLAAGFLGTIVFTAVHTQYLLLGGWAAAVGLFQIFLLGGILMWLYSQSRSIWPPVLLHSANNTIAFLVVIYLI
;
A
#
# COMPACT_ATOMS: atom_id res chain seq x y z
N MET A 1 -54.09 -41.25 29.17
CA MET A 1 -54.87 -41.91 28.09
C MET A 1 -55.01 -40.93 26.93
N PRO A 2 -54.79 -41.39 25.68
CA PRO A 2 -54.64 -40.54 24.50
C PRO A 2 -55.95 -40.37 23.73
N CYS A 3 -56.10 -39.25 23.02
CA CYS A 3 -56.99 -39.11 21.85
C CYS A 3 -56.21 -38.22 20.86
N GLY A 4 -55.92 -38.58 19.60
CA GLY A 4 -56.52 -39.58 18.74
C GLY A 4 -57.43 -38.92 17.70
N ALA A 5 -57.14 -39.18 16.42
CA ALA A 5 -57.89 -38.88 15.18
C ALA A 5 -57.69 -37.45 14.60
N SER A 6 -57.06 -37.22 13.44
CA SER A 6 -57.28 -37.73 12.07
C SER A 6 -58.71 -37.49 11.56
N VAL A 7 -58.89 -36.66 10.52
CA VAL A 7 -59.70 -36.96 9.32
C VAL A 7 -59.30 -35.98 8.21
N ASP A 8 -59.20 -36.58 7.03
CA ASP A 8 -58.79 -36.11 5.72
C ASP A 8 -60.02 -35.67 4.87
N LEU A 9 -59.78 -35.23 3.63
CA LEU A 9 -60.71 -35.17 2.48
C LEU A 9 -61.38 -33.82 2.11
N ALA A 10 -60.77 -33.22 1.08
CA ALA A 10 -61.27 -33.10 -0.31
C ALA A 10 -62.63 -32.42 -0.62
N GLY A 11 -62.58 -31.54 -1.64
CA GLY A 11 -63.72 -31.09 -2.47
C GLY A 11 -63.50 -29.67 -3.00
N ALA A 12 -62.93 -29.48 -4.20
CA ALA A 12 -63.67 -29.21 -5.46
C ALA A 12 -64.77 -28.13 -5.30
N GLY A 13 -64.79 -26.98 -5.94
CA GLY A 13 -64.24 -26.50 -7.21
C GLY A 13 -65.33 -25.60 -7.83
N ARG A 14 -65.00 -24.40 -8.33
CA ARG A 14 -65.86 -23.66 -9.27
C ARG A 14 -65.02 -22.87 -10.27
N HIS A 15 -65.37 -23.08 -11.53
CA HIS A 15 -64.86 -22.47 -12.76
C HIS A 15 -65.27 -20.99 -12.88
N ASP A 16 -64.38 -20.18 -13.43
CA ASP A 16 -64.69 -18.96 -14.20
C ASP A 16 -64.22 -19.18 -15.65
N PRO A 17 -65.08 -19.04 -16.68
CA PRO A 17 -64.73 -19.27 -18.08
C PRO A 17 -64.63 -17.94 -18.83
N ASP A 18 -63.44 -17.41 -19.07
CA ASP A 18 -63.15 -16.56 -20.25
C ASP A 18 -61.69 -16.09 -20.28
N ALA A 19 -60.82 -16.86 -20.94
CA ALA A 19 -59.67 -16.35 -21.69
C ALA A 19 -59.06 -17.48 -22.53
N ARG A 20 -59.27 -17.41 -23.84
CA ARG A 20 -58.67 -18.28 -24.86
C ARG A 20 -57.26 -17.79 -25.29
N PRO A 21 -56.48 -18.61 -26.01
CA PRO A 21 -55.10 -18.92 -25.64
C PRO A 21 -54.05 -18.31 -26.59
N VAL A 22 -52.80 -18.22 -26.12
CA VAL A 22 -51.63 -18.24 -27.01
C VAL A 22 -50.86 -19.53 -26.78
N ARG A 23 -50.86 -20.38 -27.82
CA ARG A 23 -50.09 -21.62 -27.96
C ARG A 23 -48.61 -21.29 -28.20
N GLY A 24 -47.71 -22.10 -27.63
CA GLY A 24 -46.36 -22.27 -28.18
C GLY A 24 -45.30 -22.90 -27.27
N LEU A 25 -45.36 -24.24 -27.09
CA LEU A 25 -44.25 -25.21 -26.98
C LEU A 25 -43.14 -24.98 -25.92
N ARG A 26 -43.15 -25.69 -24.78
CA ARG A 26 -42.57 -27.05 -24.49
C ARG A 26 -41.04 -27.14 -24.42
N GLY A 27 -40.57 -27.51 -23.22
CA GLY A 27 -39.29 -28.17 -22.91
C GLY A 27 -38.13 -27.18 -22.70
N ILE A 28 -37.18 -27.35 -21.78
CA ILE A 28 -36.67 -28.52 -21.06
C ILE A 28 -36.05 -27.98 -19.75
N GLY A 29 -36.24 -28.69 -18.63
CA GLY A 29 -35.62 -28.35 -17.36
C GLY A 29 -34.14 -28.74 -17.29
N GLY A 30 -33.45 -28.13 -16.32
CA GLY A 30 -32.13 -28.56 -15.86
C GLY A 30 -30.97 -27.78 -16.47
N LEU A 31 -30.04 -27.38 -15.59
CA LEU A 31 -28.72 -26.76 -15.82
C LEU A 31 -28.62 -25.26 -15.48
N SER A 32 -28.82 -24.95 -14.21
CA SER A 32 -28.16 -23.81 -13.55
C SER A 32 -27.56 -24.30 -12.23
N SER A 33 -26.35 -24.86 -12.29
CA SER A 33 -25.50 -25.11 -11.11
C SER A 33 -24.04 -25.52 -11.41
N ALA A 34 -23.62 -25.71 -12.67
CA ALA A 34 -22.31 -26.31 -12.97
C ALA A 34 -21.24 -25.36 -13.53
N ALA A 35 -21.51 -24.05 -13.70
CA ALA A 35 -20.57 -23.13 -14.34
C ALA A 35 -19.74 -22.27 -13.37
N HIS A 36 -19.96 -22.34 -12.06
CA HIS A 36 -19.30 -21.46 -11.07
C HIS A 36 -18.23 -22.13 -10.19
N SER A 37 -17.97 -23.43 -10.35
CA SER A 37 -17.06 -24.19 -9.48
C SER A 37 -15.70 -24.59 -10.10
N LEU A 38 -15.41 -24.21 -11.34
CA LEU A 38 -14.22 -24.69 -12.09
C LEU A 38 -13.09 -23.66 -12.32
N SER A 39 -13.12 -22.50 -11.67
CA SER A 39 -12.12 -21.43 -11.92
C SER A 39 -11.11 -21.19 -10.77
N LEU A 40 -11.36 -21.71 -9.56
CA LEU A 40 -10.54 -21.40 -8.39
C LEU A 40 -9.47 -22.46 -8.05
N ALA A 41 -9.72 -23.73 -8.37
CA ALA A 41 -8.77 -24.81 -8.06
C ALA A 41 -7.45 -24.68 -8.85
N HIS A 42 -7.51 -24.32 -10.13
CA HIS A 42 -6.32 -24.25 -11.00
C HIS A 42 -5.35 -23.10 -10.69
N ARG A 43 -5.79 -22.02 -10.00
CA ARG A 43 -4.91 -20.89 -9.67
C ARG A 43 -4.02 -21.15 -8.45
N SER A 44 -4.48 -21.98 -7.51
CA SER A 44 -3.69 -22.34 -6.32
C SER A 44 -2.57 -23.34 -6.63
N ASP A 45 -2.80 -24.20 -7.63
CA ASP A 45 -1.88 -25.28 -7.97
C ASP A 45 -0.68 -24.78 -8.79
N PHE A 46 -0.86 -23.72 -9.59
CA PHE A 46 0.25 -23.09 -10.33
C PHE A 46 1.25 -22.39 -9.38
N VAL A 47 0.77 -21.73 -8.34
CA VAL A 47 1.64 -21.05 -7.35
C VAL A 47 2.36 -22.08 -6.47
N LYS A 48 1.69 -23.17 -6.07
CA LYS A 48 2.33 -24.28 -5.34
C LYS A 48 3.42 -24.97 -6.18
N ALA A 49 3.20 -25.15 -7.48
CA ALA A 49 4.19 -25.74 -8.38
C ALA A 49 5.44 -24.87 -8.54
N VAL A 50 5.30 -23.54 -8.61
CA VAL A 50 6.44 -22.62 -8.77
C VAL A 50 7.28 -22.50 -7.49
N PHE A 51 6.67 -22.59 -6.30
CA PHE A 51 7.38 -22.45 -5.02
C PHE A 51 7.99 -23.76 -4.49
N HIS A 52 7.52 -24.93 -4.95
CA HIS A 52 8.09 -26.22 -4.55
C HIS A 52 9.52 -26.42 -5.11
N ASP A 53 9.84 -25.82 -6.26
CA ASP A 53 11.13 -26.03 -6.95
C ASP A 53 12.25 -25.05 -6.51
N LEU A 54 11.97 -24.08 -5.64
CA LEU A 54 12.90 -23.00 -5.27
C LEU A 54 13.41 -23.03 -3.82
N MET A 55 13.03 -24.00 -2.99
CA MET A 55 13.38 -24.02 -1.56
C MET A 55 14.05 -25.35 -1.12
N PRO A 56 15.23 -25.31 -0.47
CA PRO A 56 15.87 -26.50 0.09
C PRO A 56 15.02 -27.16 1.19
N SER A 57 14.97 -28.50 1.18
CA SER A 57 14.16 -29.37 2.04
C SER A 57 14.44 -29.32 3.56
N HIS A 58 15.27 -28.38 4.02
CA HIS A 58 15.59 -28.18 5.44
C HIS A 58 14.68 -27.14 6.13
N PHE A 59 13.88 -26.37 5.39
CA PHE A 59 12.94 -25.39 5.97
C PHE A 59 11.58 -25.98 6.39
N CYS A 60 11.20 -27.17 5.89
CA CYS A 60 9.93 -27.82 6.23
C CYS A 60 9.92 -28.57 7.57
N ARG A 61 11.08 -28.68 8.27
CA ARG A 61 11.19 -29.46 9.52
C ARG A 61 10.84 -28.69 10.80
N GLY A 62 10.68 -27.37 10.71
CA GLY A 62 10.31 -26.52 11.87
C GLY A 62 8.80 -26.43 12.14
N TYR A 63 7.95 -26.81 11.18
CA TYR A 63 6.49 -26.66 11.30
C TYR A 63 5.78 -27.94 11.78
N LEU A 64 6.47 -29.08 11.81
CA LEU A 64 5.91 -30.38 12.20
C LEU A 64 6.41 -30.92 13.55
N ILE A 65 7.23 -30.15 14.28
CA ILE A 65 7.75 -30.54 15.61
C ILE A 65 7.38 -29.49 16.67
N MET A 66 6.11 -29.08 16.71
CA MET A 66 5.50 -28.44 17.89
C MET A 66 4.04 -28.89 18.12
N SER A 67 3.64 -30.00 17.52
CA SER A 67 2.28 -30.57 17.62
C SER A 67 2.24 -31.92 18.34
N SER A 68 3.26 -32.28 19.13
CA SER A 68 3.28 -33.52 19.91
C SER A 68 3.92 -33.32 21.28
N ALA A 69 3.13 -32.78 22.21
CA ALA A 69 3.29 -32.97 23.65
C ALA A 69 1.96 -32.64 24.37
N GLU A 70 1.16 -33.70 24.52
CA GLU A 70 0.17 -33.96 25.59
C GLU A 70 -0.70 -32.81 26.16
N ALA A 71 -1.95 -32.75 25.70
CA ALA A 71 -3.13 -32.71 26.56
C ALA A 71 -4.36 -33.26 25.79
N ALA A 72 -5.08 -34.20 26.40
CA ALA A 72 -6.24 -34.92 25.86
C ALA A 72 -7.50 -34.03 25.65
N PRO A 73 -8.53 -34.48 24.90
CA PRO A 73 -9.35 -33.64 24.04
C PRO A 73 -10.64 -33.13 24.71
N ASN A 74 -11.06 -31.93 24.34
CA ASN A 74 -12.47 -31.53 24.38
C ASN A 74 -12.97 -31.43 22.93
N GLU A 75 -13.69 -32.47 22.49
CA GLU A 75 -14.40 -32.53 21.22
C GLU A 75 -15.60 -31.57 21.23
N GLU A 76 -15.43 -30.31 20.83
CA GLU A 76 -16.60 -29.49 20.45
C GLU A 76 -16.34 -28.27 19.54
N ASN A 77 -15.25 -28.20 18.76
CA ASN A 77 -15.07 -27.01 17.90
C ASN A 77 -14.31 -27.17 16.58
N ASP A 78 -14.17 -28.40 16.06
CA ASP A 78 -13.43 -28.63 14.80
C ASP A 78 -14.23 -28.31 13.53
N SER A 79 -15.50 -27.94 13.63
CA SER A 79 -16.29 -27.49 12.47
C SER A 79 -16.24 -25.98 12.22
N ALA A 80 -15.58 -25.19 13.08
CA ALA A 80 -15.51 -23.73 12.93
C ALA A 80 -14.36 -23.25 12.01
N PHE A 81 -13.46 -24.13 11.60
CA PHE A 81 -12.27 -23.76 10.81
C PHE A 81 -12.45 -23.91 9.29
N LEU A 82 -13.58 -24.48 8.83
CA LEU A 82 -13.87 -24.69 7.41
C LEU A 82 -14.88 -23.71 6.81
N ASP A 83 -15.49 -22.86 7.64
CA ASP A 83 -16.53 -21.90 7.22
C ASP A 83 -16.15 -20.43 7.46
N ALA A 84 -14.85 -20.10 7.40
CA ALA A 84 -14.43 -18.71 7.38
C ALA A 84 -14.79 -18.07 6.02
N GLU A 85 -15.98 -17.48 5.94
CA GLU A 85 -16.38 -16.52 4.90
C GLU A 85 -15.20 -15.57 4.59
N PRO A 86 -14.87 -15.31 3.30
CA PRO A 86 -13.76 -14.43 2.95
C PRO A 86 -14.13 -12.99 3.33
N VAL A 87 -13.76 -12.57 4.55
CA VAL A 87 -14.00 -11.19 4.98
C VAL A 87 -13.13 -10.27 4.14
N SER A 88 -13.76 -9.60 3.17
CA SER A 88 -13.23 -8.54 2.30
C SER A 88 -12.85 -7.27 3.08
N SER A 89 -11.99 -7.41 4.09
CA SER A 89 -11.69 -6.37 5.10
C SER A 89 -10.50 -5.46 4.74
N SER A 90 -9.96 -5.54 3.52
CA SER A 90 -8.83 -4.72 3.10
C SER A 90 -8.91 -4.32 1.64
N LEU A 91 -8.16 -3.28 1.26
CA LEU A 91 -8.03 -2.84 -0.12
C LEU A 91 -7.36 -3.94 -0.96
N THR A 92 -7.90 -4.20 -2.15
CA THR A 92 -7.34 -5.18 -3.07
C THR A 92 -6.16 -4.60 -3.84
N ILE A 93 -5.37 -5.45 -4.51
CA ILE A 93 -4.30 -4.96 -5.38
C ILE A 93 -4.82 -4.09 -6.53
N ILE A 94 -6.03 -4.36 -7.03
CA ILE A 94 -6.70 -3.55 -8.05
C ILE A 94 -6.98 -2.15 -7.50
N ASP A 95 -7.47 -2.04 -6.26
CA ASP A 95 -7.70 -0.74 -5.62
C ASP A 95 -6.38 0.05 -5.49
N VAL A 96 -5.29 -0.61 -5.09
CA VAL A 96 -3.97 0.04 -4.98
C VAL A 96 -3.46 0.54 -6.34
N VAL A 97 -3.60 -0.27 -7.40
CA VAL A 97 -3.25 0.14 -8.76
C VAL A 97 -4.11 1.32 -9.22
N LEU A 98 -5.41 1.33 -8.94
CA LEU A 98 -6.30 2.44 -9.26
C LEU A 98 -5.94 3.71 -8.48
N ILE A 99 -5.65 3.60 -7.19
CA ILE A 99 -5.20 4.73 -6.35
C ILE A 99 -3.91 5.33 -6.90
N GLY A 100 -2.91 4.48 -7.20
CA GLY A 100 -1.64 4.94 -7.79
C GLY A 100 -1.83 5.56 -9.17
N GLY A 101 -2.61 4.91 -10.05
CA GLY A 101 -2.89 5.39 -11.39
C GLY A 101 -3.67 6.72 -11.41
N LEU A 102 -4.66 6.88 -10.54
CA LEU A 102 -5.40 8.14 -10.37
C LEU A 102 -4.51 9.23 -9.79
N THR A 103 -3.71 8.92 -8.77
CA THR A 103 -2.74 9.85 -8.17
C THR A 103 -1.78 10.38 -9.24
N PHE A 104 -1.19 9.49 -10.03
CA PHE A 104 -0.30 9.85 -11.12
C PHE A 104 -1.02 10.69 -12.19
N SER A 105 -2.21 10.27 -12.60
CA SER A 105 -2.99 10.95 -13.64
C SER A 105 -3.41 12.36 -13.21
N LEU A 106 -3.85 12.55 -11.97
CA LEU A 106 -4.19 13.87 -11.44
C LEU A 106 -2.97 14.79 -11.35
N SER A 107 -1.84 14.25 -10.89
CA SER A 107 -0.58 15.00 -10.82
C SER A 107 -0.07 15.38 -12.21
N PHE A 108 -0.16 14.47 -13.18
CA PHE A 108 0.20 14.71 -14.57
C PHE A 108 -0.69 15.78 -15.22
N VAL A 109 -2.00 15.70 -15.03
CA VAL A 109 -2.95 16.71 -15.55
C VAL A 109 -2.68 18.07 -14.91
N PHE A 110 -2.41 18.12 -13.61
CA PHE A 110 -2.01 19.36 -12.94
C PHE A 110 -0.73 19.93 -13.56
N GLY A 111 0.33 19.13 -13.66
CA GLY A 111 1.61 19.56 -14.22
C GLY A 111 1.48 20.07 -15.64
N LEU A 112 0.69 19.38 -16.48
CA LEU A 112 0.41 19.82 -17.85
C LEU A 112 -0.37 21.15 -17.87
N ALA A 113 -1.43 21.27 -17.06
CA ALA A 113 -2.23 22.49 -17.00
C ALA A 113 -1.41 23.68 -16.47
N TYR A 114 -0.56 23.46 -15.47
CA TYR A 114 0.32 24.47 -14.91
C TYR A 114 1.42 24.88 -15.90
N GLY A 115 2.01 23.92 -16.62
CA GLY A 115 2.95 24.20 -17.71
C GLY A 115 2.32 25.02 -18.85
N VAL A 116 1.08 24.70 -19.24
CA VAL A 116 0.32 25.51 -20.23
C VAL A 116 0.09 26.92 -19.68
N TYR A 117 -0.31 27.05 -18.42
CA TYR A 117 -0.47 28.35 -17.77
C TYR A 117 0.83 29.16 -17.82
N LEU A 118 1.97 28.58 -17.45
CA LEU A 118 3.28 29.25 -17.57
C LEU A 118 3.58 29.64 -19.02
N GLY A 119 3.27 28.79 -20.00
CA GLY A 119 3.39 29.14 -21.42
C GLY A 119 2.58 30.38 -21.82
N THR A 120 1.36 30.57 -21.26
CA THR A 120 0.58 31.80 -21.48
C THR A 120 1.18 33.05 -20.86
N GLN A 121 2.05 32.88 -19.85
CA GLN A 121 2.80 33.98 -19.22
C GLN A 121 4.11 34.30 -19.97
N GLY A 122 4.43 33.57 -21.05
CA GLY A 122 5.60 33.80 -21.88
C GLY A 122 6.79 32.89 -21.60
N TYR A 123 6.66 31.91 -20.68
CA TYR A 123 7.73 30.96 -20.40
C TYR A 123 7.91 29.94 -21.53
N THR A 124 9.16 29.72 -21.92
CA THR A 124 9.56 28.68 -22.87
C THR A 124 9.52 27.31 -22.22
N SER A 125 9.43 26.25 -23.04
CA SER A 125 9.53 24.87 -22.53
C SER A 125 10.85 24.59 -21.81
N GLN A 126 11.92 25.27 -22.20
CA GLN A 126 13.25 25.12 -21.61
C GLN A 126 13.30 25.77 -20.22
N GLU A 127 12.62 26.90 -20.01
CA GLU A 127 12.52 27.54 -18.69
C GLU A 127 11.56 26.78 -17.74
N ILE A 128 10.55 26.11 -18.30
CA ILE A 128 9.61 25.30 -17.49
C ILE A 128 10.24 23.97 -17.06
N VAL A 129 11.08 23.36 -17.90
CA VAL A 129 11.65 22.01 -17.69
C VAL A 129 13.10 22.06 -17.20
N GLY A 130 13.84 23.10 -17.57
CA GLY A 130 15.27 23.24 -17.32
C GLY A 130 15.53 24.07 -16.08
N HIS A 131 15.70 23.36 -14.96
CA HIS A 131 16.01 23.86 -13.62
C HIS A 131 14.82 24.58 -12.98
N PHE A 132 14.57 24.26 -11.71
CA PHE A 132 13.55 24.87 -10.85
C PHE A 132 13.78 26.38 -10.59
N ASP A 133 14.57 27.06 -11.42
CA ASP A 133 14.76 28.52 -11.50
C ASP A 133 13.51 29.18 -12.10
N LEU A 134 12.37 28.90 -11.48
CA LEU A 134 11.14 29.61 -11.77
C LEU A 134 11.28 31.04 -11.22
N PRO A 135 10.79 32.05 -11.95
CA PRO A 135 10.79 33.41 -11.43
C PRO A 135 10.01 33.52 -10.12
N GLU A 136 10.45 34.48 -9.31
CA GLU A 136 9.96 34.75 -7.97
C GLU A 136 8.41 34.73 -7.93
N GLY A 137 7.87 33.81 -7.13
CA GLY A 137 6.42 33.63 -6.94
C GLY A 137 5.76 32.48 -7.70
N GLN A 138 6.47 31.77 -8.59
CA GLN A 138 5.95 30.56 -9.26
C GLN A 138 6.35 29.25 -8.56
N GLU A 139 7.35 29.28 -7.67
CA GLU A 139 7.81 28.13 -6.88
C GLU A 139 6.67 27.44 -6.12
N ILE A 140 5.77 28.22 -5.51
CA ILE A 140 4.61 27.68 -4.77
C ILE A 140 3.70 26.88 -5.69
N GLY A 141 3.48 27.32 -6.94
CA GLY A 141 2.65 26.60 -7.90
C GLY A 141 3.23 25.23 -8.25
N MET A 142 4.54 25.16 -8.40
CA MET A 142 5.26 23.91 -8.64
C MET A 142 5.26 22.99 -7.41
N LEU A 143 5.51 23.55 -6.22
CA LEU A 143 5.44 22.81 -4.95
C LEU A 143 4.05 22.25 -4.69
N LEU A 144 2.99 22.98 -5.04
CA LEU A 144 1.61 22.47 -4.97
C LEU A 144 1.38 21.33 -5.98
N GLY A 145 2.01 21.37 -7.15
CA GLY A 145 1.98 20.28 -8.13
C GLY A 145 2.69 19.02 -7.65
N LEU A 146 3.87 19.17 -7.07
CA LEU A 146 4.58 18.07 -6.40
C LEU A 146 3.76 17.55 -5.21
N GLY A 147 3.18 18.46 -4.41
CA GLY A 147 2.28 18.14 -3.31
C GLY A 147 1.06 17.34 -3.76
N ALA A 148 0.53 17.58 -4.97
CA ALA A 148 -0.62 16.86 -5.52
C ALA A 148 -0.37 15.33 -5.62
N LEU A 149 0.88 14.91 -5.90
CA LEU A 149 1.28 13.50 -5.90
C LEU A 149 1.05 12.83 -4.54
N PHE A 150 1.23 13.57 -3.45
CA PHE A 150 1.10 13.07 -2.08
C PHE A 150 -0.30 13.33 -1.50
N ILE A 151 -0.99 14.36 -1.96
CA ILE A 151 -2.42 14.57 -1.65
C ILE A 151 -3.26 13.41 -2.19
N GLY A 152 -2.90 12.87 -3.36
CA GLY A 152 -3.59 11.74 -4.00
C GLY A 152 -3.84 10.57 -3.04
N PRO A 153 -2.81 9.90 -2.49
CA PRO A 153 -2.99 8.80 -1.54
C PRO A 153 -3.74 9.22 -0.27
N VAL A 154 -3.49 10.42 0.25
CA VAL A 154 -4.16 10.97 1.45
C VAL A 154 -5.68 11.05 1.26
N LEU A 155 -6.14 11.39 0.05
CA LEU A 155 -7.57 11.43 -0.27
C LEU A 155 -8.12 10.08 -0.75
N LEU A 156 -7.43 9.43 -1.68
CA LEU A 156 -7.93 8.26 -2.40
C LEU A 156 -7.93 6.99 -1.55
N VAL A 157 -6.94 6.77 -0.68
CA VAL A 157 -6.92 5.60 0.21
C VAL A 157 -8.16 5.56 1.13
N PRO A 158 -8.51 6.62 1.89
CA PRO A 158 -9.70 6.60 2.72
C PRO A 158 -11.01 6.59 1.91
N ILE A 159 -11.05 7.20 0.72
CA ILE A 159 -12.21 7.11 -0.19
C ILE A 159 -12.44 5.67 -0.61
N PHE A 160 -11.42 5.00 -1.17
CA PHE A 160 -11.53 3.60 -1.59
C PHE A 160 -11.84 2.69 -0.41
N ALA A 161 -11.23 2.92 0.75
CA ALA A 161 -11.54 2.16 1.96
C ALA A 161 -13.02 2.28 2.33
N ARG A 162 -13.57 3.49 2.28
CA ARG A 162 -15.00 3.74 2.54
C ARG A 162 -15.90 3.08 1.48
N LEU A 163 -15.53 3.13 0.20
CA LEU A 163 -16.26 2.46 -0.88
C LEU A 163 -16.26 0.93 -0.75
N ARG A 164 -15.21 0.35 -0.15
CA ARG A 164 -15.05 -1.08 0.10
C ARG A 164 -15.55 -1.52 1.49
N GLY A 165 -16.07 -0.62 2.31
CA GLY A 165 -16.49 -0.94 3.69
C GLY A 165 -15.33 -1.23 4.65
N VAL A 166 -14.09 -0.91 4.29
CA VAL A 166 -12.90 -1.07 5.12
C VAL A 166 -12.86 0.03 6.17
N ARG A 167 -12.66 -0.33 7.44
CA ARG A 167 -12.59 0.65 8.53
C ARG A 167 -11.21 1.29 8.55
N LEU A 168 -11.14 2.58 8.93
CA LEU A 168 -9.85 3.27 9.11
C LEU A 168 -8.95 2.55 10.12
N ALA A 169 -9.52 1.90 11.14
CA ALA A 169 -8.76 1.08 12.06
C ALA A 169 -7.99 -0.05 11.34
N ASP A 170 -8.58 -0.69 10.31
CA ASP A 170 -7.96 -1.80 9.55
C ASP A 170 -6.83 -1.30 8.62
N LEU A 171 -6.85 -0.01 8.27
CA LEU A 171 -5.74 0.71 7.64
C LEU A 171 -4.63 1.12 8.62
N GLY A 172 -4.82 0.88 9.92
CA GLY A 172 -3.84 1.22 10.96
C GLY A 172 -4.02 2.61 11.59
N PHE A 173 -5.15 3.29 11.38
CA PHE A 173 -5.53 4.48 12.16
C PHE A 173 -5.98 4.08 13.57
N ARG A 174 -5.05 3.55 14.34
CA ARG A 174 -5.22 3.10 15.73
C ARG A 174 -3.97 3.46 16.53
N ARG A 175 -4.12 3.59 17.85
CA ARG A 175 -2.98 3.79 18.75
C ARG A 175 -2.09 2.54 18.77
N SER A 176 -0.79 2.75 19.01
CA SER A 176 0.20 1.70 19.17
C SER A 176 0.72 1.64 20.60
N ASP A 177 1.26 0.49 21.01
CA ASP A 177 1.99 0.39 22.28
C ASP A 177 3.22 1.29 22.29
N ARG A 178 3.54 1.87 23.45
CA ARG A 178 4.70 2.77 23.64
C ARG A 178 6.02 2.18 23.16
N ARG A 179 6.20 0.85 23.28
CA ARG A 179 7.40 0.12 22.81
C ARG A 179 7.70 0.33 21.32
N PHE A 180 6.68 0.48 20.47
CA PHE A 180 6.90 0.67 19.04
C PHE A 180 7.39 2.08 18.71
N TYR A 181 7.09 3.08 19.54
CA TYR A 181 7.69 4.40 19.43
C TYR A 181 9.15 4.40 19.89
N LEU A 182 9.48 3.59 20.91
CA LEU A 182 10.89 3.34 21.27
C LEU A 182 11.62 2.63 20.13
N TYR A 183 11.03 1.58 19.54
CA TYR A 183 11.63 0.92 18.38
C TYR A 183 11.75 1.85 17.17
N ALA A 184 10.82 2.78 17.00
CA ALA A 184 10.93 3.81 15.98
C ALA A 184 12.15 4.72 16.23
N LEU A 185 12.37 5.15 17.47
CA LEU A 185 13.55 5.92 17.84
C LEU A 185 14.85 5.12 17.65
N LEU A 186 14.89 3.85 18.05
CA LEU A 186 16.06 2.99 17.86
C LEU A 186 16.32 2.72 16.37
N GLY A 187 15.26 2.55 15.58
CA GLY A 187 15.33 2.43 14.13
C GLY A 187 15.92 3.67 13.48
N LEU A 188 15.51 4.86 13.92
CA LEU A 188 16.10 6.13 13.46
C LEU A 188 17.60 6.19 13.78
N VAL A 189 18.00 5.92 15.02
CA VAL A 189 19.42 5.91 15.42
C VAL A 189 20.21 4.90 14.58
N PHE A 190 19.63 3.73 14.30
CA PHE A 190 20.26 2.71 13.49
C PHE A 190 20.43 3.14 12.03
N VAL A 191 19.39 3.70 11.39
CA VAL A 191 19.47 4.22 10.01
C VAL A 191 20.54 5.31 9.90
N LEU A 192 20.55 6.27 10.84
CA LEU A 192 21.55 7.34 10.87
C LEU A 192 22.97 6.77 11.07
N GLY A 193 23.14 5.83 12.00
CA GLY A 193 24.43 5.19 12.25
C GLY A 193 24.95 4.43 11.03
N VAL A 194 24.08 3.72 10.31
CA VAL A 194 24.43 3.05 9.05
C VAL A 194 24.77 4.08 7.97
N GLY A 195 24.01 5.18 7.87
CA GLY A 195 24.29 6.27 6.93
C GLY A 195 25.69 6.86 7.13
N LEU A 196 26.02 7.24 8.36
CA LEU A 196 27.35 7.76 8.73
C LEU A 196 28.48 6.75 8.48
N ALA A 197 28.20 5.44 8.64
CA ALA A 197 29.18 4.41 8.33
C ALA A 197 29.39 4.25 6.81
N LEU A 198 28.32 4.31 6.02
CA LEU A 198 28.35 4.21 4.57
C LEU A 198 29.04 5.41 3.91
N GLU A 199 28.88 6.61 4.49
CA GLU A 199 29.55 7.83 4.04
C GLU A 199 31.09 7.66 3.98
N ARG A 200 31.67 6.81 4.84
CA ARG A 200 33.12 6.51 4.81
C ARG A 200 33.59 5.80 3.53
N PHE A 201 32.64 5.28 2.74
CA PHE A 201 32.90 4.60 1.47
C PHE A 201 32.48 5.45 0.26
N LEU A 202 32.10 6.72 0.48
CA LEU A 202 31.79 7.67 -0.57
C LEU A 202 32.95 8.65 -0.74
N ASP A 203 33.22 9.05 -1.98
CA ASP A 203 34.11 10.18 -2.24
C ASP A 203 33.33 11.51 -2.26
N ALA A 204 34.06 12.63 -2.39
CA ALA A 204 33.44 13.95 -2.38
C ALA A 204 32.46 14.16 -3.53
N SER A 205 32.69 13.54 -4.70
CA SER A 205 31.76 13.61 -5.83
C SER A 205 30.50 12.80 -5.58
N ASP A 206 30.59 11.62 -4.98
CA ASP A 206 29.42 10.82 -4.61
C ASP A 206 28.55 11.56 -3.59
N ILE A 207 29.17 12.20 -2.59
CA ILE A 207 28.47 12.99 -1.57
C ILE A 207 27.76 14.19 -2.22
N ALA A 208 28.44 14.90 -3.13
CA ALA A 208 27.85 16.02 -3.86
C ALA A 208 26.63 15.59 -4.68
N LEU A 209 26.71 14.45 -5.39
CA LEU A 209 25.58 13.89 -6.16
C LEU A 209 24.39 13.53 -5.27
N LEU A 210 24.63 12.95 -4.09
CA LEU A 210 23.56 12.64 -3.14
C LEU A 210 22.94 13.90 -2.53
N SER A 211 23.73 14.96 -2.33
CA SER A 211 23.23 16.26 -1.87
C SER A 211 22.34 16.90 -2.92
N GLU A 212 22.82 16.98 -4.17
CA GLU A 212 22.09 17.57 -5.30
C GLU A 212 20.73 16.90 -5.52
N ALA A 213 20.65 15.57 -5.35
CA ALA A 213 19.41 14.81 -5.43
C ALA A 213 18.35 15.20 -4.36
N ASN A 214 18.74 15.91 -3.30
CA ASN A 214 17.86 16.43 -2.25
C ASN A 214 17.72 17.96 -2.28
N ASP A 215 18.64 18.68 -2.93
CA ASP A 215 18.71 20.15 -2.95
C ASP A 215 17.55 20.79 -3.73
N ASP A 216 17.04 20.13 -4.78
CA ASP A 216 15.94 20.64 -5.61
C ASP A 216 14.67 20.98 -4.79
N LEU A 217 14.45 20.32 -3.65
CA LEU A 217 13.31 20.59 -2.77
C LEU A 217 13.54 21.79 -1.83
N LEU A 218 14.78 22.20 -1.61
CA LEU A 218 15.18 23.29 -0.71
C LEU A 218 15.72 24.53 -1.44
N ALA A 219 15.69 24.57 -2.77
CA ALA A 219 16.22 25.66 -3.59
C ALA A 219 15.50 27.02 -3.44
N SER A 220 14.64 27.19 -2.44
CA SER A 220 13.81 28.38 -2.24
C SER A 220 13.95 28.96 -0.84
N ASP A 221 13.67 30.25 -0.70
CA ASP A 221 13.71 30.99 0.57
C ASP A 221 12.31 31.41 1.05
N GLY A 222 12.18 31.80 2.32
CA GLY A 222 10.96 32.42 2.84
C GLY A 222 9.75 31.48 2.89
N LEU A 223 8.61 31.89 2.30
CA LEU A 223 7.36 31.13 2.35
C LEU A 223 7.43 29.81 1.54
N PRO A 224 7.93 29.79 0.29
CA PRO A 224 8.20 28.55 -0.45
C PRO A 224 9.00 27.51 0.35
N LEU A 225 10.08 27.91 1.02
CA LEU A 225 10.87 27.03 1.88
C LEU A 225 10.02 26.37 2.96
N ILE A 226 9.20 27.17 3.66
CA ILE A 226 8.30 26.67 4.71
C ILE A 226 7.32 25.65 4.12
N VAL A 227 6.78 25.92 2.92
CA VAL A 227 5.88 24.99 2.23
C VAL A 227 6.60 23.70 1.87
N SER A 228 7.80 23.77 1.29
CA SER A 228 8.64 22.60 0.98
C SER A 228 8.90 21.75 2.22
N LEU A 229 9.30 22.38 3.33
CA LEU A 229 9.57 21.68 4.59
C LEU A 229 8.32 20.99 5.14
N VAL A 230 7.16 21.66 5.13
CA VAL A 230 5.90 21.05 5.56
C VAL A 230 5.53 19.86 4.68
N LEU A 231 5.67 19.99 3.35
CA LEU A 231 5.41 18.89 2.43
C LEU A 231 6.35 17.72 2.70
N ALA A 232 7.66 17.97 2.70
CA ALA A 232 8.68 16.92 2.72
C ALA A 232 8.83 16.23 4.10
N ILE A 233 8.53 16.92 5.20
CA ILE A 233 8.65 16.37 6.56
C ILE A 233 7.33 15.75 7.04
N LEU A 234 6.17 16.28 6.62
CA LEU A 234 4.87 15.84 7.15
C LEU A 234 4.03 15.14 6.10
N LEU A 235 3.71 15.82 4.99
CA LEU A 235 2.75 15.30 4.03
C LEU A 235 3.29 14.09 3.28
N VAL A 236 4.53 14.16 2.79
CA VAL A 236 5.20 13.11 2.02
C VAL A 236 5.32 11.82 2.84
N PRO A 237 5.95 11.81 4.04
CA PRO A 237 5.99 10.61 4.88
C PRO A 237 4.60 10.06 5.18
N PHE A 238 3.63 10.90 5.51
CA PHE A 238 2.28 10.44 5.81
C PHE A 238 1.59 9.78 4.62
N ALA A 239 1.66 10.41 3.44
CA ALA A 239 1.10 9.89 2.21
C ALA A 239 1.74 8.56 1.80
N GLU A 240 3.06 8.45 1.92
CA GLU A 240 3.79 7.23 1.62
C GLU A 240 3.46 6.11 2.61
N GLU A 241 3.42 6.38 3.92
CA GLU A 241 3.00 5.38 4.90
C GLU A 241 1.57 4.90 4.63
N LEU A 242 0.67 5.81 4.28
CA LEU A 242 -0.71 5.46 3.94
C LEU A 242 -0.78 4.60 2.66
N PHE A 243 -0.01 4.92 1.63
CA PHE A 243 -0.01 4.14 0.39
C PHE A 243 0.68 2.78 0.56
N PHE A 244 1.93 2.76 1.02
CA PHE A 244 2.75 1.55 1.03
C PHE A 244 2.35 0.58 2.16
N ARG A 245 1.96 1.10 3.33
CA ARG A 245 1.71 0.25 4.50
C ARG A 245 0.21 -0.01 4.65
N ALA A 246 -0.60 1.04 4.67
CA ALA A 246 -2.03 0.87 4.88
C ALA A 246 -2.75 0.24 3.67
N ALA A 247 -2.35 0.59 2.43
CA ALA A 247 -2.96 0.04 1.22
C ALA A 247 -2.15 -1.14 0.63
N LEU A 248 -0.93 -0.90 0.14
CA LEU A 248 -0.16 -1.90 -0.62
C LEU A 248 0.19 -3.15 0.19
N TYR A 249 0.74 -3.02 1.39
CA TYR A 249 1.07 -4.19 2.21
C TYR A 249 -0.17 -5.02 2.56
N ASN A 250 -1.26 -4.37 2.97
CA ASN A 250 -2.53 -5.05 3.27
C ASN A 250 -3.13 -5.72 2.00
N ALA A 251 -2.87 -5.19 0.80
CA ALA A 251 -3.22 -5.84 -0.46
C ALA A 251 -2.37 -7.08 -0.72
N PHE A 252 -1.05 -7.01 -0.48
CA PHE A 252 -0.14 -8.13 -0.72
C PHE A 252 -0.36 -9.31 0.23
N VAL A 253 -0.63 -9.08 1.51
CA VAL A 253 -0.84 -10.16 2.48
C VAL A 253 -2.08 -11.02 2.21
N GLN A 254 -2.96 -10.60 1.30
CA GLN A 254 -4.07 -11.43 0.80
C GLN A 254 -3.60 -12.55 -0.13
N TYR A 255 -2.40 -12.44 -0.70
CA TYR A 255 -1.90 -13.36 -1.73
C TYR A 255 -0.57 -14.03 -1.35
N MET A 256 0.14 -13.54 -0.34
CA MET A 256 1.44 -14.08 0.08
C MET A 256 1.69 -13.91 1.59
N PRO A 257 2.61 -14.69 2.20
CA PRO A 257 2.96 -14.54 3.61
C PRO A 257 3.45 -13.13 3.95
N GLY A 258 3.19 -12.68 5.19
CA GLY A 258 3.50 -11.32 5.65
C GLY A 258 4.95 -10.88 5.42
N LEU A 259 5.91 -11.80 5.61
CA LEU A 259 7.33 -11.50 5.37
C LEU A 259 7.62 -11.25 3.87
N ALA A 260 7.05 -12.06 2.98
CA ALA A 260 7.18 -11.86 1.53
C ALA A 260 6.50 -10.58 1.07
N ALA A 261 5.29 -10.30 1.59
CA ALA A 261 4.56 -9.05 1.33
C ALA A 261 5.34 -7.81 1.78
N GLY A 262 5.94 -7.87 2.99
CA GLY A 262 6.74 -6.78 3.52
C GLY A 262 8.03 -6.55 2.73
N PHE A 263 8.72 -7.62 2.36
CA PHE A 263 9.93 -7.54 1.52
C PHE A 263 9.62 -6.96 0.14
N LEU A 264 8.60 -7.48 -0.55
CA LEU A 264 8.17 -6.96 -1.85
C LEU A 264 7.71 -5.49 -1.75
N GLY A 265 6.93 -5.15 -0.72
CA GLY A 265 6.52 -3.77 -0.46
C GLY A 265 7.70 -2.82 -0.25
N THR A 266 8.76 -3.28 0.41
CA THR A 266 10.01 -2.52 0.61
C THR A 266 10.78 -2.33 -0.70
N ILE A 267 10.83 -3.36 -1.56
CA ILE A 267 11.41 -3.24 -2.90
C ILE A 267 10.66 -2.22 -3.74
N VAL A 268 9.32 -2.29 -3.76
CA VAL A 268 8.49 -1.34 -4.52
C VAL A 268 8.69 0.08 -3.98
N PHE A 269 8.69 0.25 -2.65
CA PHE A 269 9.00 1.54 -2.01
C PHE A 269 10.36 2.08 -2.46
N THR A 270 11.40 1.25 -2.45
CA THR A 270 12.74 1.66 -2.88
C THR A 270 12.79 2.01 -4.37
N ALA A 271 12.11 1.22 -5.21
CA ALA A 271 12.11 1.39 -6.66
C ALA A 271 11.43 2.68 -7.14
N VAL A 272 10.46 3.22 -6.38
CA VAL A 272 9.82 4.50 -6.72
C VAL A 272 10.66 5.73 -6.35
N HIS A 273 11.76 5.56 -5.60
CA HIS A 273 12.69 6.65 -5.28
C HIS A 273 13.65 6.89 -6.44
N THR A 274 13.08 7.35 -7.56
CA THR A 274 13.80 7.48 -8.83
C THR A 274 14.91 8.51 -8.79
N GLN A 275 14.86 9.50 -7.88
CA GLN A 275 15.91 10.50 -7.70
C GLN A 275 17.27 9.83 -7.41
N TYR A 276 17.30 8.72 -6.67
CA TYR A 276 18.53 7.95 -6.45
C TYR A 276 18.78 6.92 -7.55
N LEU A 277 17.71 6.32 -8.09
CA LEU A 277 17.81 5.33 -9.17
C LEU A 277 18.45 5.91 -10.45
N LEU A 278 18.21 7.20 -10.72
CA LEU A 278 18.67 7.89 -11.91
C LEU A 278 20.10 8.46 -11.79
N LEU A 279 20.67 8.59 -10.59
CA LEU A 279 22.05 9.05 -10.39
C LEU A 279 23.09 8.11 -11.01
N GLY A 280 22.82 6.80 -11.00
CA GLY A 280 23.79 5.78 -11.38
C GLY A 280 25.02 5.70 -10.44
N GLY A 281 25.92 4.76 -10.73
CA GLY A 281 27.17 4.62 -9.98
C GLY A 281 27.01 4.17 -8.53
N TRP A 282 28.04 4.46 -7.72
CA TRP A 282 28.12 4.01 -6.33
C TRP A 282 27.22 4.83 -5.40
N ALA A 283 27.14 6.15 -5.61
CA ALA A 283 26.19 7.03 -4.95
C ALA A 283 24.75 6.49 -5.01
N ALA A 284 24.26 6.10 -6.20
CA ALA A 284 22.93 5.52 -6.36
C ALA A 284 22.74 4.24 -5.52
N ALA A 285 23.73 3.35 -5.51
CA ALA A 285 23.66 2.10 -4.74
C ALA A 285 23.54 2.38 -3.23
N VAL A 286 24.33 3.32 -2.72
CA VAL A 286 24.30 3.71 -1.30
C VAL A 286 22.99 4.41 -0.95
N GLY A 287 22.54 5.37 -1.76
CA GLY A 287 21.26 6.07 -1.55
C GLY A 287 20.07 5.11 -1.55
N LEU A 288 19.96 4.24 -2.56
CA LEU A 288 18.90 3.23 -2.63
C LEU A 288 18.97 2.23 -1.48
N PHE A 289 20.17 1.84 -1.03
CA PHE A 289 20.31 0.96 0.13
C PHE A 289 19.80 1.63 1.42
N GLN A 290 20.07 2.93 1.62
CA GLN A 290 19.53 3.67 2.76
C GLN A 290 18.00 3.73 2.71
N ILE A 291 17.41 4.02 1.54
CA ILE A 291 15.96 4.01 1.33
C ILE A 291 15.37 2.61 1.59
N PHE A 292 16.02 1.56 1.11
CA PHE A 292 15.61 0.17 1.35
C PHE A 292 15.62 -0.17 2.84
N LEU A 293 16.69 0.21 3.54
CA LEU A 293 16.84 -0.04 4.96
C LEU A 293 15.74 0.66 5.77
N LEU A 294 15.54 1.95 5.51
CA LEU A 294 14.47 2.74 6.11
C LEU A 294 13.11 2.11 5.82
N GLY A 295 12.83 1.82 4.55
CA GLY A 295 11.58 1.23 4.08
C GLY A 295 11.24 -0.09 4.78
N GLY A 296 12.26 -0.94 4.99
CA GLY A 296 12.13 -2.22 5.70
C GLY A 296 11.82 -2.05 7.18
N ILE A 297 12.46 -1.11 7.87
CA ILE A 297 12.18 -0.80 9.29
C ILE A 297 10.76 -0.25 9.43
N LEU A 298 10.35 0.68 8.55
CA LEU A 298 9.00 1.24 8.52
C LEU A 298 7.96 0.13 8.29
N MET A 299 8.21 -0.77 7.33
CA MET A 299 7.36 -1.92 7.06
C MET A 299 7.26 -2.86 8.27
N TRP A 300 8.38 -3.16 8.92
CA TRP A 300 8.39 -3.97 10.13
C TRP A 300 7.58 -3.31 11.25
N LEU A 301 7.80 -2.03 11.53
CA LEU A 301 7.04 -1.26 12.52
C LEU A 301 5.54 -1.33 12.26
N TYR A 302 5.11 -1.12 11.02
CA TYR A 302 3.69 -1.23 10.67
C TYR A 302 3.16 -2.66 10.84
N SER A 303 3.88 -3.67 10.33
CA SER A 303 3.44 -5.07 10.36
C SER A 303 3.23 -5.57 11.79
N GLN A 304 4.09 -5.17 12.72
CA GLN A 304 4.06 -5.61 14.12
C GLN A 304 3.10 -4.77 14.97
N SER A 305 3.06 -3.44 14.76
CA SER A 305 2.22 -2.55 15.56
C SER A 305 0.78 -2.44 15.06
N ARG A 306 0.53 -2.80 13.78
CA ARG A 306 -0.74 -2.57 13.06
C ARG A 306 -1.21 -1.12 13.15
N SER A 307 -0.26 -0.18 13.26
CA SER A 307 -0.49 1.26 13.38
C SER A 307 0.40 2.01 12.41
N ILE A 308 -0.15 3.03 11.76
CA ILE A 308 0.61 3.91 10.86
C ILE A 308 1.48 4.91 11.63
N TRP A 309 1.20 5.17 12.91
CA TRP A 309 1.85 6.27 13.62
C TRP A 309 3.33 6.04 13.94
N PRO A 310 3.77 4.86 14.45
CA PRO A 310 5.20 4.62 14.65
C PRO A 310 6.06 4.80 13.38
N PRO A 311 5.70 4.23 12.21
CA PRO A 311 6.47 4.46 11.00
C PRO A 311 6.37 5.90 10.50
N VAL A 312 5.20 6.55 10.53
CA VAL A 312 5.08 7.98 10.14
C VAL A 312 6.04 8.85 10.94
N LEU A 313 6.12 8.67 12.26
CA LEU A 313 7.01 9.46 13.10
C LEU A 313 8.49 9.19 12.84
N LEU A 314 8.89 7.92 12.64
CA LEU A 314 10.26 7.59 12.24
C LEU A 314 10.60 8.26 10.92
N HIS A 315 9.73 8.12 9.92
CA HIS A 315 9.95 8.61 8.57
C HIS A 315 10.03 10.15 8.56
N SER A 316 9.08 10.84 9.19
CA SER A 316 9.13 12.30 9.36
C SER A 316 10.40 12.76 10.09
N ALA A 317 10.84 12.05 11.13
CA ALA A 317 12.07 12.40 11.83
C ALA A 317 13.32 12.17 10.97
N ASN A 318 13.37 11.09 10.20
CA ASN A 318 14.43 10.84 9.23
C ASN A 318 14.52 11.96 8.19
N ASN A 319 13.38 12.32 7.58
CA ASN A 319 13.34 13.41 6.61
C ASN A 319 13.74 14.74 7.24
N THR A 320 13.26 15.04 8.45
CA THR A 320 13.66 16.26 9.18
C THR A 320 15.18 16.33 9.31
N ILE A 321 15.83 15.24 9.73
CA ILE A 321 17.28 15.20 9.90
C ILE A 321 18.00 15.34 8.55
N ALA A 322 17.54 14.66 7.51
CA ALA A 322 18.10 14.78 6.16
C ALA A 322 18.06 16.23 5.66
N PHE A 323 16.94 16.93 5.82
CA PHE A 323 16.82 18.34 5.43
C PHE A 323 17.65 19.27 6.31
N LEU A 324 17.77 19.01 7.62
CA LEU A 324 18.66 19.78 8.49
C LEU A 324 20.14 19.61 8.08
N VAL A 325 20.55 18.39 7.71
CA VAL A 325 21.91 18.14 7.19
C VAL A 325 22.17 19.00 5.96
N VAL A 326 21.25 19.00 4.99
CA VAL A 326 21.35 19.83 3.78
C VAL A 326 21.43 21.33 4.11
N ILE A 327 20.58 21.84 5.00
CA ILE A 327 20.54 23.28 5.34
C ILE A 327 21.79 23.76 6.10
N TYR A 328 22.38 22.93 6.96
CA TYR A 328 23.44 23.37 7.88
C TYR A 328 24.86 22.89 7.52
N LEU A 329 25.00 21.95 6.59
CA LEU A 329 26.30 21.39 6.19
C LEU A 329 26.72 21.76 4.76
N ILE A 330 25.90 22.53 4.05
CA ILE A 330 26.19 23.20 2.78
C ILE A 330 26.33 24.70 3.04
#